data_AF-A0A1B6KZ80-F1
#
_entry.id   AF-A0A1B6KZ80-F1
#
_cell.length_a   1.000
_cell.length_b   1.000
_cell.length_c   1.000
_cell.angle_alpha   90.00
_cell.angle_beta   90.00
_cell.angle_gamma   90.00
#
_symmetry.space_group_name_H-M   'P 1'
#
loop_
_entity.id
_entity.type
_entity.pdbx_description
1 polymer ?
#
loop_
_entity_poly.entity_id
_entity_poly.type
_entity_poly.pdbx_seq_one_letter_code
_entity_poly.pdbx_strand_id
1 'polypeptide(L)'
;QPYDLYKPGAYDLYLLGLVNQLAQAMDVSITEEVTNHLFQEPAAEFGRDLAAINIARAREHGVPGYNRYRRLCQLPDMYSWSDMGHHLPNSSVTGYHQMFSRPDDVDLWSAGVAEKPESGSMVGPVFSCIIAHTFRDVKRGDRFWYENSGWPSSFTPDQLREIKSIRLSRLICDSGDDIDTIQVKAMEVHDYETNPRVSCNSRMLPRLDLRYWRDPEREEYFESTNNKETFLIEETDNLDNNEENTEESNKISLTEKPGEEEEEDIKVDYHVIQINNKPVLVSNSDKVLGRETKDDNSLIL
;
A
#
# COMPACT_ATOMS: atom_id res chain seq x y z
N GLN A 1 7.72 -17.95 9.01
CA GLN A 1 6.36 -17.47 8.68
C GLN A 1 5.93 -16.51 9.79
N PRO A 2 5.08 -15.51 9.53
CA PRO A 2 4.65 -14.56 10.57
C PRO A 2 3.56 -15.19 11.45
N TYR A 3 3.95 -16.19 12.25
CA TYR A 3 3.01 -17.00 13.04
C TYR A 3 2.13 -16.17 14.00
N ASP A 4 2.64 -15.02 14.45
CA ASP A 4 1.92 -14.15 15.39
C ASP A 4 0.76 -13.38 14.76
N LEU A 5 0.83 -13.05 13.46
CA LEU A 5 -0.25 -12.31 12.78
C LEU A 5 -1.53 -13.14 12.58
N TYR A 6 -1.42 -14.47 12.63
CA TYR A 6 -2.59 -15.36 12.52
C TYR A 6 -3.39 -15.49 13.83
N LYS A 7 -2.87 -14.96 14.95
CA LYS A 7 -3.58 -14.97 16.22
C LYS A 7 -4.76 -13.98 16.15
N PRO A 8 -5.96 -14.35 16.62
CA PRO A 8 -7.11 -13.44 16.66
C PRO A 8 -6.76 -12.11 17.36
N GLY A 9 -7.15 -10.99 16.75
CA GLY A 9 -6.90 -9.63 17.24
C GLY A 9 -5.45 -9.13 17.13
N ALA A 10 -4.48 -9.95 16.69
CA ALA A 10 -3.08 -9.54 16.62
C ALA A 10 -2.87 -8.40 15.62
N TYR A 11 -3.55 -8.43 14.47
CA TYR A 11 -3.45 -7.40 13.44
C TYR A 11 -3.81 -6.01 13.99
N ASP A 12 -4.94 -5.90 14.67
CA ASP A 12 -5.42 -4.65 15.29
C ASP A 12 -4.47 -4.15 16.39
N LEU A 13 -3.93 -5.07 17.20
CA LEU A 13 -2.91 -4.75 18.19
C LEU A 13 -1.65 -4.15 17.54
N TYR A 14 -1.19 -4.69 16.41
CA TYR A 14 -0.05 -4.13 15.69
C TYR A 14 -0.36 -2.78 15.07
N LEU A 15 -1.53 -2.60 14.44
CA LEU A 15 -1.93 -1.31 13.88
C LEU A 15 -2.02 -0.23 14.97
N LEU A 16 -2.66 -0.53 16.10
CA LEU A 16 -2.73 0.38 17.24
C LEU A 16 -1.36 0.60 17.88
N GLY A 17 -0.49 -0.41 17.88
CA GLY A 17 0.91 -0.27 18.30
C GLY A 17 1.66 0.75 17.43
N LEU A 18 1.61 0.59 16.11
CA LEU A 18 2.26 1.48 15.14
C LEU A 18 1.77 2.93 15.26
N VAL A 19 0.49 3.11 15.57
CA VAL A 19 -0.16 4.42 15.68
C VAL A 19 0.10 5.10 17.02
N ASN A 20 0.25 4.35 18.12
CA ASN A 20 0.41 4.92 19.46
C ASN A 20 1.87 5.00 19.92
N GLN A 21 2.77 4.19 19.36
CA GLN A 21 4.18 4.18 19.74
C GLN A 21 4.94 5.29 19.01
N LEU A 22 5.90 5.90 19.72
CA LEU A 22 6.78 6.89 19.13
C LEU A 22 7.80 6.20 18.22
N ALA A 23 7.98 6.74 17.01
CA ALA A 23 9.14 6.41 16.20
C ALA A 23 10.41 6.82 16.94
N GLN A 24 11.48 6.05 16.78
CA GLN A 24 12.81 6.45 17.24
C GLN A 24 13.23 7.75 16.54
N ALA A 25 13.94 8.60 17.27
CA ALA A 25 14.46 9.84 16.70
C ALA A 25 15.46 9.52 15.57
N MET A 26 15.49 10.39 14.55
CA MET A 26 16.51 10.30 13.51
C MET A 26 17.81 10.85 14.08
N ASP A 27 18.72 9.96 14.46
CA ASP A 27 20.03 10.31 15.03
C ASP A 27 21.14 9.38 14.52
N VAL A 28 22.36 9.62 15.01
CA VAL A 28 23.58 8.90 14.57
C VAL A 28 23.70 7.48 15.13
N SER A 29 22.80 7.09 16.03
CA SER A 29 22.78 5.82 16.73
C SER A 29 21.72 4.92 16.11
N ILE A 30 22.03 3.64 16.05
CA ILE A 30 21.12 2.63 15.51
C ILE A 30 21.06 1.51 16.54
N THR A 31 19.84 1.05 16.84
CA THR A 31 19.60 -0.01 17.82
C THR A 31 20.37 -1.29 17.50
N GLU A 32 20.82 -1.98 18.54
CA GLU A 32 21.52 -3.27 18.43
C GLU A 32 20.66 -4.34 17.75
N GLU A 33 19.33 -4.22 17.82
CA GLU A 33 18.38 -5.11 17.14
C GLU A 33 18.61 -5.17 15.61
N VAL A 34 19.11 -4.09 15.01
CA VAL A 34 19.39 -4.04 13.57
C VAL A 34 20.87 -3.89 13.23
N THR A 35 21.77 -3.62 14.18
CA THR A 35 23.23 -3.59 13.94
C THR A 35 23.96 -4.86 14.39
N ASN A 36 23.43 -5.63 15.34
CA ASN A 36 24.06 -6.87 15.83
C ASN A 36 23.13 -8.08 15.71
N HIS A 37 21.82 -7.88 15.77
CA HIS A 37 20.83 -8.95 15.89
C HIS A 37 19.86 -9.04 14.69
N LEU A 38 20.16 -8.36 13.57
CA LEU A 38 19.28 -8.38 12.40
C LEU A 38 19.13 -9.79 11.86
N PHE A 39 17.89 -10.30 11.87
CA PHE A 39 17.55 -11.68 11.47
C PHE A 39 18.40 -12.75 12.17
N GLN A 40 18.78 -12.53 13.43
CA GLN A 40 19.47 -13.54 14.22
C GLN A 40 18.60 -14.78 14.38
N GLU A 41 19.14 -15.94 14.00
CA GLU A 41 18.47 -17.21 14.25
C GLU A 41 18.54 -17.55 15.74
N PRO A 42 17.51 -18.21 16.34
CA PRO A 42 17.48 -18.47 17.78
C PRO A 42 18.69 -19.22 18.35
N ALA A 43 19.37 -20.02 17.52
CA ALA A 43 20.55 -20.79 17.90
C ALA A 43 21.88 -20.08 17.56
N ALA A 44 21.85 -18.95 16.86
CA ALA A 44 23.04 -18.20 16.47
C ALA A 44 23.46 -17.23 17.58
N GLU A 45 24.77 -17.05 17.77
CA GLU A 45 25.30 -16.11 18.77
C GLU A 45 25.23 -14.65 18.32
N PHE A 46 25.21 -14.40 17.01
CA PHE A 46 25.13 -13.06 16.41
C PHE A 46 24.22 -13.07 15.16
N GLY A 47 23.63 -11.91 14.87
CA GLY A 47 22.85 -11.65 13.66
C GLY A 47 23.66 -10.89 12.62
N ARG A 48 22.98 -10.05 11.84
CA ARG A 48 23.61 -9.19 10.82
C ARG A 48 23.59 -7.72 11.26
N ASP A 49 24.38 -6.92 10.57
CA ASP A 49 24.43 -5.46 10.74
C ASP A 49 23.82 -4.75 9.53
N LEU A 50 22.64 -4.16 9.71
CA LEU A 50 21.93 -3.39 8.69
C LEU A 50 22.69 -2.14 8.28
N ALA A 51 23.38 -1.46 9.20
CA ALA A 51 24.14 -0.26 8.91
C ALA A 51 25.36 -0.61 8.04
N ALA A 52 26.09 -1.66 8.40
CA ALA A 52 27.19 -2.15 7.58
C ALA A 52 26.71 -2.63 6.20
N ILE A 53 25.55 -3.31 6.14
CA ILE A 53 24.92 -3.73 4.89
C ILE A 53 24.57 -2.51 4.02
N ASN A 54 24.01 -1.43 4.59
CA ASN A 54 23.67 -0.23 3.84
C ASN A 54 24.91 0.42 3.21
N ILE A 55 26.00 0.53 3.97
CA ILE A 55 27.28 1.06 3.48
C ILE A 55 27.86 0.17 2.38
N ALA A 56 27.93 -1.15 2.61
CA ALA A 56 28.44 -2.10 1.62
C ALA A 56 27.62 -2.08 0.33
N ARG A 57 26.29 -2.04 0.44
CA ARG A 57 25.37 -1.96 -0.70
C ARG A 57 25.56 -0.68 -1.50
N ALA A 58 25.74 0.46 -0.84
CA ALA A 58 26.00 1.73 -1.53
C ALA A 58 27.28 1.66 -2.37
N ARG A 59 28.35 1.09 -1.80
CA ARG A 59 29.63 0.90 -2.50
C ARG A 59 29.52 -0.08 -3.67
N GLU A 60 28.80 -1.18 -3.49
CA GLU A 60 28.50 -2.15 -4.56
C GLU A 60 27.76 -1.50 -5.73
N HIS A 61 26.78 -0.63 -5.44
CA HIS A 61 26.02 0.09 -6.46
C HIS A 61 26.77 1.30 -7.05
N GLY A 62 28.02 1.55 -6.63
CA GLY A 62 28.81 2.68 -7.09
C GLY A 62 28.21 4.05 -6.72
N VAL A 63 27.49 4.12 -5.60
CA VAL A 63 26.91 5.37 -5.08
C VAL A 63 28.06 6.33 -4.75
N PRO A 64 28.07 7.55 -5.32
CA PRO A 64 29.11 8.53 -5.00
C PRO A 64 29.11 8.96 -3.53
N GLY A 65 30.25 9.44 -3.05
CA GLY A 65 30.39 9.99 -1.70
C GLY A 65 29.48 11.20 -1.43
N TYR A 66 29.29 11.51 -0.15
CA TYR A 66 28.40 12.55 0.35
C TYR A 66 28.62 13.92 -0.33
N ASN A 67 29.88 14.33 -0.53
CA ASN A 67 30.20 15.64 -1.12
C ASN A 67 29.71 15.78 -2.58
N ARG A 68 29.58 14.67 -3.33
CA ARG A 68 29.00 14.69 -4.68
C ARG A 68 27.52 15.06 -4.66
N TYR A 69 26.78 14.57 -3.67
CA TYR A 69 25.37 14.89 -3.51
C TYR A 69 25.15 16.30 -2.97
N ARG A 70 26.08 16.82 -2.15
CA ARG A 70 26.08 18.24 -1.79
C ARG A 70 26.12 19.13 -3.03
N ARG A 71 27.05 18.85 -3.97
CA ARG A 71 27.12 19.55 -5.28
C ARG A 71 25.83 19.46 -6.07
N LEU A 72 25.26 18.26 -6.17
CA LEU A 72 23.98 18.03 -6.87
C LEU A 72 22.87 18.90 -6.28
N CYS A 73 22.84 19.01 -4.96
CA CYS A 73 21.89 19.80 -4.20
C CYS A 73 22.27 21.28 -4.05
N GLN A 74 23.28 21.76 -4.79
CA GLN A 74 23.74 23.16 -4.77
C GLN A 74 24.19 23.63 -3.36
N LEU A 75 24.66 22.70 -2.54
CA LEU A 75 25.23 22.98 -1.22
C LEU A 75 26.75 23.17 -1.35
N PRO A 76 27.39 23.95 -0.45
CA PRO A 76 28.83 24.14 -0.47
C PRO A 76 29.59 22.82 -0.29
N ASP A 77 30.64 22.65 -1.09
CA ASP A 77 31.60 21.55 -0.97
C ASP A 77 32.34 21.61 0.36
N MET A 78 32.64 20.42 0.90
CA MET A 78 33.50 20.25 2.06
C MET A 78 34.89 19.84 1.59
N TYR A 79 35.89 20.71 1.82
CA TYR A 79 37.28 20.45 1.46
C TYR A 79 38.11 19.97 2.66
N SER A 80 37.61 20.23 3.86
CA SER A 80 38.24 19.91 5.13
C SER A 80 37.24 19.32 6.13
N TRP A 81 37.75 18.60 7.14
CA TRP A 81 36.92 18.09 8.24
C TRP A 81 36.26 19.20 9.05
N SER A 82 36.86 20.39 9.13
CA SER A 82 36.26 21.56 9.79
C SER A 82 35.00 22.05 9.08
N ASP A 83 34.94 21.94 7.75
CA ASP A 83 33.75 22.34 6.97
C ASP A 83 32.53 21.47 7.34
N MET A 84 32.77 20.23 7.79
CA MET A 84 31.73 19.30 8.19
C MET A 84 31.05 19.65 9.52
N GLY A 85 31.76 20.26 10.47
CA GLY A 85 31.29 20.43 11.86
C GLY A 85 30.05 21.34 12.03
N HIS A 86 29.80 22.24 11.08
CA HIS A 86 28.57 23.04 11.09
C HIS A 86 27.34 22.20 10.71
N HIS A 87 27.52 21.21 9.85
CA HIS A 87 26.44 20.39 9.28
C HIS A 87 26.24 19.04 9.99
N LEU A 88 27.29 18.52 10.61
CA LEU A 88 27.33 17.21 11.26
C LEU A 88 27.72 17.35 12.74
N PRO A 89 27.32 16.41 13.62
CA PRO A 89 27.83 16.33 14.98
C PRO A 89 29.36 16.16 15.01
N ASN A 90 30.03 16.82 15.95
CA ASN A 90 31.50 16.74 16.08
C ASN A 90 32.01 15.31 16.32
N SER A 91 31.22 14.46 16.99
CA SER A 91 31.52 13.05 17.17
C SER A 91 31.59 12.31 15.83
N SER A 92 30.60 12.52 14.95
CA SER A 92 30.57 11.94 13.61
C SER A 92 31.75 12.42 12.76
N VAL A 93 32.05 13.73 12.77
CA VAL A 93 33.19 14.29 12.04
C VAL A 93 34.51 13.68 12.52
N THR A 94 34.67 13.49 13.83
CA THR A 94 35.85 12.86 14.41
C THR A 94 35.97 11.39 13.97
N GLY A 95 34.87 10.65 13.97
CA GLY A 95 34.82 9.28 13.46
C GLY A 95 35.21 9.20 11.99
N TYR A 96 34.68 10.09 11.15
CA TYR A 96 35.04 10.15 9.73
C TYR A 96 36.51 10.49 9.51
N HIS A 97 37.06 11.45 10.26
CA HIS A 97 38.48 11.79 10.19
C HIS A 97 39.41 10.62 10.52
N GLN A 98 38.98 9.70 11.39
CA GLN A 98 39.75 8.51 11.75
C GLN A 98 39.66 7.39 10.69
N MET A 99 38.55 7.32 9.95
CA MET A 99 38.27 6.23 9.02
C MET A 99 38.62 6.55 7.56
N PHE A 100 38.47 7.81 7.15
CA PHE A 100 38.59 8.24 5.77
C PHE A 100 39.78 9.18 5.58
N SER A 101 40.42 9.11 4.41
CA SER A 101 41.55 9.99 4.08
C SER A 101 41.10 11.41 3.73
N ARG A 102 39.93 11.55 3.08
CA ARG A 102 39.40 12.84 2.62
C ARG A 102 37.89 12.94 2.88
N PRO A 103 37.34 14.16 3.05
CA PRO A 103 35.88 14.37 3.15
C PRO A 103 35.09 13.87 1.93
N ASP A 104 35.71 13.85 0.75
CA ASP A 104 35.10 13.32 -0.48
C ASP A 104 34.80 11.81 -0.41
N ASP A 105 35.52 11.06 0.44
CA ASP A 105 35.42 9.60 0.56
C ASP A 105 34.30 9.14 1.50
N VAL A 106 33.67 10.07 2.23
CA VAL A 106 32.61 9.75 3.20
C VAL A 106 31.38 9.21 2.48
N ASP A 107 30.91 8.03 2.88
CA ASP A 107 29.73 7.39 2.30
C ASP A 107 28.47 8.28 2.45
N LEU A 108 27.63 8.33 1.40
CA LEU A 108 26.41 9.15 1.41
C LEU A 108 25.50 8.78 2.58
N TRP A 109 25.23 7.48 2.80
CA TRP A 109 24.22 7.06 3.75
C TRP A 109 24.60 7.45 5.18
N SER A 110 25.84 7.21 5.60
CA SER A 110 26.31 7.53 6.95
C SER A 110 26.29 9.03 7.22
N ALA A 111 26.77 9.84 6.26
CA ALA A 111 26.74 11.30 6.42
C ALA A 111 25.32 11.86 6.36
N GLY A 112 24.45 11.32 5.52
CA GLY A 112 23.07 11.79 5.38
C GLY A 112 22.19 11.52 6.60
N VAL A 113 22.35 10.37 7.28
CA VAL A 113 21.67 10.13 8.57
C VAL A 113 22.27 10.95 9.71
N ALA A 114 23.55 11.29 9.63
CA ALA A 114 24.21 12.11 10.65
C ALA A 114 23.95 13.62 10.46
N GLU A 115 23.49 14.05 9.29
CA GLU A 115 23.33 15.46 8.96
C GLU A 115 22.23 16.08 9.84
N LYS A 116 22.54 17.25 10.41
CA LYS A 116 21.59 17.95 11.29
C LYS A 116 20.28 18.22 10.53
N PRO A 117 19.12 17.85 11.09
CA PRO A 117 17.84 18.07 10.43
C PRO A 117 17.55 19.54 10.16
N GLU A 118 16.83 19.81 9.07
CA GLU A 118 16.27 21.15 8.82
C GLU A 118 15.08 21.44 9.74
N SER A 119 14.75 22.72 9.93
CA SER A 119 13.61 23.11 10.77
C SER A 119 12.31 22.50 10.24
N GLY A 120 11.63 21.72 11.08
CA GLY A 120 10.41 21.00 10.70
C GLY A 120 10.64 19.74 9.84
N SER A 121 11.89 19.33 9.64
CA SER A 121 12.27 18.10 8.93
C SER A 121 12.84 17.08 9.91
N MET A 122 12.71 15.80 9.56
CA MET A 122 13.43 14.71 10.23
C MET A 122 14.79 14.44 9.60
N VAL A 123 15.10 15.04 8.45
CA VAL A 123 16.33 14.80 7.69
C VAL A 123 17.07 16.10 7.38
N GLY A 124 18.39 15.98 7.18
CA GLY A 124 19.25 17.09 6.80
C GLY A 124 19.12 17.49 5.32
N PRO A 125 19.71 18.64 4.93
CA PRO A 125 19.56 19.23 3.59
C PRO A 125 19.83 18.29 2.41
N VAL A 126 20.82 17.40 2.50
CA VAL A 126 21.15 16.49 1.39
C VAL A 126 20.05 15.44 1.21
N PHE A 127 19.58 14.82 2.29
CA PHE A 127 18.49 13.85 2.21
C PHE A 127 17.16 14.53 1.87
N SER A 128 16.86 15.72 2.41
CA SER A 128 15.71 16.53 1.99
C SER A 128 15.70 16.71 0.47
N CYS A 129 16.83 17.13 -0.12
CA CYS A 129 16.99 17.34 -1.55
C CYS A 129 16.76 16.06 -2.35
N ILE A 130 17.47 14.96 -2.06
CA ILE A 130 17.38 13.71 -2.83
C ILE A 130 15.97 13.10 -2.74
N ILE A 131 15.39 13.09 -1.53
CA ILE A 131 14.03 12.59 -1.30
C ILE A 131 13.03 13.45 -2.08
N ALA A 132 13.11 14.78 -1.98
CA ALA A 132 12.21 15.68 -2.69
C ALA A 132 12.32 15.53 -4.21
N HIS A 133 13.53 15.40 -4.76
CA HIS A 133 13.74 15.12 -6.18
C HIS A 133 13.06 13.81 -6.60
N THR A 134 13.27 12.74 -5.81
CA THR A 134 12.67 11.43 -6.09
C THR A 134 11.14 11.49 -6.08
N PHE A 135 10.53 12.06 -5.03
CA PHE A 135 9.07 12.17 -4.94
C PHE A 135 8.47 13.10 -5.99
N ARG A 136 9.17 14.20 -6.34
CA ARG A 136 8.76 15.08 -7.43
C ARG A 136 8.74 14.34 -8.77
N ASP A 137 9.78 13.58 -9.05
CA ASP A 137 9.94 12.90 -10.35
C ASP A 137 8.97 11.73 -10.48
N VAL A 138 8.72 10.97 -9.40
CA VAL A 138 7.65 9.96 -9.37
C VAL A 138 6.28 10.61 -9.60
N LYS A 139 5.96 11.69 -8.87
CA LYS A 139 4.68 12.40 -9.03
C LYS A 139 4.48 12.97 -10.44
N ARG A 140 5.49 13.60 -11.02
CA ARG A 140 5.39 14.26 -12.35
C ARG A 140 5.55 13.29 -13.51
N GLY A 141 6.30 12.21 -13.33
CA GLY A 141 6.55 11.20 -14.35
C GLY A 141 5.44 10.16 -14.44
N ASP A 142 4.57 10.07 -13.44
CA ASP A 142 3.45 9.14 -13.44
C ASP A 142 2.23 9.71 -14.20
N ARG A 143 1.93 9.10 -15.36
CA ARG A 143 0.74 9.40 -16.15
C ARG A 143 -0.55 9.19 -15.35
N PHE A 144 -0.57 8.21 -14.45
CA PHE A 144 -1.70 7.84 -13.60
C PHE A 144 -1.69 8.53 -12.24
N TRP A 145 -0.84 9.54 -12.02
CA TRP A 145 -0.88 10.33 -10.80
C TRP A 145 -2.31 10.85 -10.57
N TYR A 146 -2.88 10.55 -9.40
CA TYR A 146 -4.33 10.69 -9.16
C TYR A 146 -4.88 12.12 -9.30
N GLU A 147 -4.03 13.14 -9.22
CA GLU A 147 -4.45 14.55 -9.41
C GLU A 147 -4.36 15.02 -10.87
N ASN A 148 -3.83 14.20 -11.78
CA ASN A 148 -3.75 14.55 -13.20
C ASN A 148 -5.16 14.70 -13.77
N SER A 149 -5.37 15.75 -14.55
CA SER A 149 -6.63 16.02 -15.26
C SER A 149 -6.42 15.96 -16.77
N GLY A 150 -7.52 15.83 -17.52
CA GLY A 150 -7.50 15.84 -18.99
C GLY A 150 -7.11 14.52 -19.65
N TRP A 151 -6.92 13.43 -18.89
CA TRP A 151 -6.69 12.09 -19.42
C TRP A 151 -7.93 11.20 -19.26
N PRO A 152 -8.12 10.18 -20.11
CA PRO A 152 -9.18 9.19 -19.91
C PRO A 152 -9.12 8.45 -18.56
N SER A 153 -7.92 8.35 -17.97
CA SER A 153 -7.69 7.74 -16.66
C SER A 153 -7.82 8.72 -15.48
N SER A 154 -8.13 9.99 -15.73
CA SER A 154 -8.27 10.99 -14.68
C SER A 154 -9.54 10.77 -13.86
N PHE A 155 -9.43 10.91 -12.55
CA PHE A 155 -10.62 11.01 -11.70
C PHE A 155 -11.45 12.25 -12.08
N THR A 156 -12.77 12.14 -11.92
CA THR A 156 -13.65 13.31 -12.01
C THR A 156 -13.36 14.29 -10.86
N PRO A 157 -13.73 15.57 -10.99
CA PRO A 157 -13.55 16.53 -9.91
C PRO A 157 -14.20 16.10 -8.59
N ASP A 158 -15.34 15.40 -8.65
CA ASP A 158 -16.07 14.94 -7.47
C ASP A 158 -15.36 13.74 -6.82
N GLN A 159 -14.93 12.76 -7.61
CA GLN A 159 -14.09 11.65 -7.15
C GLN A 159 -12.80 12.15 -6.46
N LEU A 160 -12.14 13.15 -7.05
CA LEU A 160 -10.92 13.71 -6.47
C LEU A 160 -11.17 14.44 -5.15
N ARG A 161 -12.31 15.13 -5.00
CA ARG A 161 -12.70 15.74 -3.71
C ARG A 161 -12.91 14.68 -2.64
N GLU A 162 -13.56 13.56 -2.99
CA GLU A 162 -13.76 12.46 -2.06
C GLU A 162 -12.44 11.82 -1.61
N ILE A 163 -11.54 11.49 -2.55
CA ILE A 163 -10.20 10.94 -2.23
C ILE A 163 -9.45 11.87 -1.27
N LYS A 164 -9.48 13.19 -1.50
CA LYS A 164 -8.78 14.18 -0.67
C LYS A 164 -9.40 14.37 0.72
N SER A 165 -10.61 13.89 0.96
CA SER A 165 -11.27 13.96 2.26
C SER A 165 -10.80 12.86 3.24
N ILE A 166 -10.24 11.77 2.70
CA ILE A 166 -9.84 10.58 3.44
C ILE A 166 -8.53 10.81 4.19
N ARG A 167 -8.42 10.19 5.37
CA ARG A 167 -7.24 10.19 6.23
C ARG A 167 -6.73 8.76 6.42
N LEU A 168 -5.43 8.61 6.70
CA LEU A 168 -4.87 7.30 7.05
C LEU A 168 -5.58 6.66 8.25
N SER A 169 -6.00 7.47 9.23
CA SER A 169 -6.79 7.02 10.39
C SER A 169 -8.13 6.39 10.00
N ARG A 170 -8.81 6.92 8.96
CA ARG A 170 -10.01 6.30 8.38
C ARG A 170 -9.70 4.94 7.77
N LEU A 171 -8.63 4.84 6.98
CA LEU A 171 -8.22 3.59 6.36
C LEU A 171 -7.93 2.51 7.42
N ILE A 172 -7.27 2.88 8.52
CA ILE A 172 -7.01 1.98 9.64
C ILE A 172 -8.32 1.52 10.29
N CYS A 173 -9.25 2.44 10.58
CA CYS A 173 -10.56 2.08 11.13
C CYS A 173 -11.41 1.20 10.20
N ASP A 174 -11.25 1.29 8.87
CA ASP A 174 -11.98 0.43 7.92
C ASP A 174 -11.31 -0.93 7.72
N SER A 175 -10.03 -1.06 8.11
CA SER A 175 -9.24 -2.29 7.94
C SER A 175 -9.20 -3.17 9.19
N GLY A 176 -9.44 -2.60 10.38
CA GLY A 176 -9.51 -3.34 11.64
C GLY A 176 -10.95 -3.74 12.00
N ASP A 177 -11.12 -4.85 12.71
CA ASP A 177 -12.40 -5.37 13.17
C ASP A 177 -12.77 -4.90 14.60
N ASP A 178 -11.77 -4.60 15.43
CA ASP A 178 -11.89 -4.21 16.84
C ASP A 178 -11.21 -2.85 17.15
N ILE A 179 -11.17 -1.93 16.17
CA ILE A 179 -10.69 -0.54 16.36
C ILE A 179 -11.86 0.44 16.51
N ASP A 180 -12.22 0.78 17.75
CA ASP A 180 -13.32 1.71 18.03
C ASP A 180 -12.95 3.19 17.91
N THR A 181 -11.71 3.53 18.28
CA THR A 181 -11.22 4.91 18.34
C THR A 181 -9.82 5.01 17.76
N ILE A 182 -9.46 6.19 17.26
CA ILE A 182 -8.12 6.48 16.74
C ILE A 182 -7.89 8.00 16.73
N GLN A 183 -6.64 8.46 16.78
CA GLN A 183 -6.35 9.88 16.58
C GLN A 183 -6.62 10.31 15.14
N VAL A 184 -6.98 11.59 14.97
CA VAL A 184 -7.34 12.14 13.66
C VAL A 184 -6.18 12.02 12.66
N LYS A 185 -4.96 12.31 13.09
CA LYS A 185 -3.75 12.23 12.28
C LYS A 185 -2.90 11.04 12.75
N ALA A 186 -2.98 9.91 12.04
CA ALA A 186 -2.36 8.64 12.45
C ALA A 186 -0.82 8.67 12.51
N MET A 187 -0.16 9.57 11.77
CA MET A 187 1.31 9.71 11.78
C MET A 187 1.81 10.76 12.79
N GLU A 188 0.90 11.43 13.51
CA GLU A 188 1.25 12.36 14.58
C GLU A 188 0.89 11.73 15.93
N VAL A 189 1.66 12.11 16.96
CA VAL A 189 1.41 11.66 18.33
C VAL A 189 0.01 12.13 18.77
N HIS A 190 -0.67 11.29 19.57
CA HIS A 190 -1.91 11.68 20.22
C HIS A 190 -1.68 12.94 21.07
N ASP A 191 -2.61 13.89 20.95
CA ASP A 191 -2.69 15.06 21.83
C ASP A 191 -4.15 15.44 22.04
N TYR A 192 -4.54 15.84 23.25
CA TYR A 192 -5.95 16.09 23.57
C TYR A 192 -6.52 17.31 22.83
N GLU A 193 -5.68 18.28 22.47
CA GLU A 193 -6.12 19.54 21.87
C GLU A 193 -5.92 19.54 20.35
N THR A 194 -4.76 19.09 19.90
CA THR A 194 -4.29 19.22 18.50
C THR A 194 -4.46 17.95 17.69
N ASN A 195 -4.52 16.76 18.31
CA ASN A 195 -4.70 15.48 17.64
C ASN A 195 -5.49 14.47 18.50
N PRO A 196 -6.76 14.78 18.83
CA PRO A 196 -7.55 13.97 19.76
C PRO A 196 -7.88 12.60 19.18
N ARG A 197 -8.03 11.60 20.05
CA ARG A 197 -8.68 10.32 19.69
C ARG A 197 -10.17 10.55 19.55
N VAL A 198 -10.73 10.06 18.46
CA VAL A 198 -12.16 10.12 18.14
C VAL A 198 -12.68 8.73 17.81
N SER A 199 -13.99 8.52 17.93
CA SER A 199 -14.62 7.30 17.43
C SER A 199 -14.38 7.16 15.92
N CYS A 200 -14.17 5.92 15.46
CA CYS A 200 -14.14 5.61 14.05
C CYS A 200 -15.45 5.98 13.33
N ASN A 201 -16.57 6.17 14.03
CA ASN A 201 -17.82 6.67 13.42
C ASN A 201 -17.97 8.21 13.49
N SER A 202 -16.94 8.93 13.95
CA SER A 202 -16.93 10.39 14.00
C SER A 202 -16.94 11.02 12.62
N ARG A 203 -17.62 12.16 12.49
CA ARG A 203 -17.61 12.99 11.27
C ARG A 203 -16.22 13.54 10.92
N MET A 204 -15.28 13.52 11.87
CA MET A 204 -13.88 13.89 11.61
C MET A 204 -13.13 12.83 10.78
N LEU A 205 -13.66 11.60 10.71
CA LEU A 205 -13.14 10.48 9.95
C LEU A 205 -14.19 10.01 8.93
N PRO A 206 -14.51 10.83 7.90
CA PRO A 206 -15.53 10.50 6.92
C PRO A 206 -15.15 9.22 6.15
N ARG A 207 -16.16 8.41 5.81
CA ARG A 207 -16.02 7.25 4.92
C ARG A 207 -15.95 7.72 3.47
N LEU A 208 -15.26 6.95 2.64
CA LEU A 208 -15.20 7.20 1.20
C LEU A 208 -16.58 6.98 0.58
N ASP A 209 -17.11 8.01 -0.06
CA ASP A 209 -18.38 7.91 -0.78
C ASP A 209 -18.16 7.35 -2.18
N LEU A 210 -18.40 6.04 -2.35
CA LEU A 210 -18.22 5.35 -3.63
C LEU A 210 -19.35 5.65 -4.64
N ARG A 211 -20.37 6.43 -4.29
CA ARG A 211 -21.44 6.79 -5.24
C ARG A 211 -20.92 7.60 -6.44
N TYR A 212 -19.81 8.32 -6.28
CA TYR A 212 -19.16 9.04 -7.38
C TYR A 212 -18.41 8.13 -8.37
N TRP A 213 -18.34 6.82 -8.11
CA TRP A 213 -17.82 5.79 -9.01
C TRP A 213 -18.93 4.96 -9.66
N ARG A 214 -20.20 5.33 -9.46
CA ARG A 214 -21.32 4.62 -10.05
C ARG A 214 -21.34 4.84 -11.57
N ASP A 215 -21.29 3.74 -12.32
CA ASP A 215 -21.41 3.77 -13.78
C ASP A 215 -22.85 4.12 -14.19
N PRO A 216 -23.07 5.14 -15.05
CA PRO A 216 -24.40 5.52 -15.50
C PRO A 216 -25.02 4.48 -16.46
N GLU A 217 -24.19 3.77 -17.24
CA GLU A 217 -24.67 2.86 -18.31
C GLU A 217 -25.37 1.60 -17.78
N ARG A 218 -25.22 1.25 -16.50
CA ARG A 218 -26.00 0.16 -15.89
C ARG A 218 -27.46 0.53 -15.67
N GLU A 219 -27.82 1.81 -15.51
CA GLU A 219 -29.23 2.20 -15.30
C GLU A 219 -30.05 2.04 -16.59
N GLU A 220 -29.53 2.39 -17.77
CA GLU A 220 -30.28 2.21 -19.03
C GLU A 220 -30.52 0.74 -19.36
N TYR A 221 -29.61 -0.17 -18.99
CA TYR A 221 -29.82 -1.61 -19.20
C TYR A 221 -30.87 -2.18 -18.23
N PHE A 222 -30.91 -1.74 -16.97
CA PHE A 222 -31.90 -2.21 -16.00
C PHE A 222 -33.27 -1.53 -16.16
N GLU A 223 -33.35 -0.25 -16.52
CA GLU A 223 -34.61 0.45 -16.80
C GLU A 223 -35.25 0.01 -18.11
N SER A 224 -34.45 -0.35 -19.13
CA SER A 224 -34.99 -0.92 -20.38
C SER A 224 -35.54 -2.34 -20.20
N THR A 225 -35.02 -3.13 -19.25
CA THR A 225 -35.60 -4.44 -18.88
C THR A 225 -36.78 -4.33 -17.90
N ASN A 226 -36.81 -3.30 -17.03
CA ASN A 226 -37.88 -3.14 -16.03
C ASN A 226 -39.17 -2.53 -16.56
N ASN A 227 -39.21 -2.08 -17.83
CA ASN A 227 -40.45 -1.68 -18.49
C ASN A 227 -41.31 -2.86 -18.99
N LYS A 228 -41.07 -4.09 -18.52
CA LYS A 228 -41.94 -5.24 -18.83
C LYS A 228 -42.51 -6.03 -17.66
N GLU A 229 -42.09 -5.85 -16.42
CA GLU A 229 -42.77 -6.49 -15.28
C GLU A 229 -42.86 -5.56 -14.08
N THR A 230 -44.04 -4.97 -13.91
CA THR A 230 -44.43 -4.32 -12.66
C THR A 230 -44.68 -5.42 -11.62
N PHE A 231 -43.68 -5.74 -10.80
CA PHE A 231 -43.92 -6.51 -9.59
C PHE A 231 -44.49 -5.58 -8.51
N LEU A 232 -45.79 -5.73 -8.26
CA LEU A 232 -46.43 -5.21 -7.06
C LEU A 232 -45.83 -5.95 -5.85
N ILE A 233 -45.19 -5.20 -4.94
CA ILE A 233 -44.86 -5.71 -3.62
C ILE A 233 -46.14 -5.57 -2.79
N GLU A 234 -46.93 -6.64 -2.72
CA GLU A 234 -47.92 -6.78 -1.63
C GLU A 234 -47.17 -7.26 -0.39
N GLU A 235 -47.16 -6.42 0.65
CA GLU A 235 -46.82 -6.85 2.00
C GLU A 235 -47.81 -7.94 2.43
N THR A 236 -47.33 -9.15 2.69
CA THR A 236 -48.11 -10.15 3.41
C THR A 236 -47.31 -10.71 4.57
N ASP A 237 -47.90 -10.55 5.75
CA ASP A 237 -47.44 -11.06 7.03
C ASP A 237 -47.25 -12.59 7.00
N ASN A 238 -46.17 -13.03 7.66
CA ASN A 238 -45.91 -14.43 7.99
C ASN A 238 -47.06 -15.05 8.79
N LEU A 239 -47.66 -16.10 8.25
CA LEU A 239 -48.25 -17.19 9.04
C LEU A 239 -47.98 -18.53 8.34
N ASP A 240 -47.31 -19.42 9.08
CA ASP A 240 -47.04 -20.81 8.76
C ASP A 240 -48.26 -21.56 8.21
N ASN A 241 -48.04 -22.47 7.24
CA ASN A 241 -48.40 -23.89 7.36
C ASN A 241 -47.95 -24.72 6.13
N ASN A 242 -47.47 -25.92 6.44
CA ASN A 242 -47.03 -27.04 5.59
C ASN A 242 -47.80 -27.26 4.27
N GLU A 243 -47.08 -27.63 3.20
CA GLU A 243 -47.34 -28.85 2.40
C GLU A 243 -46.25 -29.12 1.35
N GLU A 244 -46.00 -30.40 1.09
CA GLU A 244 -44.94 -30.96 0.24
C GLU A 244 -45.17 -30.79 -1.28
N ASN A 245 -44.03 -30.80 -1.99
CA ASN A 245 -43.76 -31.43 -3.30
C ASN A 245 -43.61 -30.59 -4.58
N THR A 246 -42.50 -30.96 -5.26
CA THR A 246 -42.15 -30.93 -6.69
C THR A 246 -41.59 -29.64 -7.32
N GLU A 247 -40.26 -29.54 -7.29
CA GLU A 247 -39.44 -28.81 -8.26
C GLU A 247 -39.35 -29.59 -9.58
N GLU A 248 -39.73 -28.98 -10.71
CA GLU A 248 -39.26 -29.38 -12.04
C GLU A 248 -38.37 -28.26 -12.60
N SER A 249 -37.05 -28.44 -12.48
CA SER A 249 -36.06 -27.69 -13.24
C SER A 249 -35.51 -28.58 -14.36
N ASN A 250 -35.65 -28.12 -15.61
CA ASN A 250 -35.08 -28.80 -16.78
C ASN A 250 -33.54 -28.70 -16.74
N LYS A 251 -32.89 -29.69 -16.13
CA LYS A 251 -31.43 -29.93 -16.23
C LYS A 251 -31.11 -30.66 -17.53
N ILE A 252 -30.26 -30.08 -18.37
CA ILE A 252 -29.61 -30.81 -19.46
C ILE A 252 -28.20 -31.16 -18.99
N SER A 253 -27.97 -32.44 -18.69
CA SER A 253 -26.65 -32.98 -18.36
C SER A 253 -26.08 -33.69 -19.59
N LEU A 254 -24.95 -33.23 -20.11
CA LEU A 254 -24.14 -33.97 -21.07
C LEU A 254 -23.04 -34.70 -20.29
N THR A 255 -22.97 -36.01 -20.48
CA THR A 255 -21.94 -36.88 -19.89
C THR A 255 -21.00 -37.35 -20.98
N GLU A 256 -19.71 -37.07 -20.84
CA GLU A 256 -18.65 -37.76 -21.60
C GLU A 256 -17.97 -38.80 -20.68
N LYS A 257 -17.55 -39.92 -21.27
CA LYS A 257 -16.88 -41.05 -20.62
C LYS A 257 -15.89 -41.68 -21.63
N PRO A 258 -14.81 -42.35 -21.20
CA PRO A 258 -13.63 -41.78 -20.55
C PRO A 258 -12.33 -42.21 -21.27
N GLY A 259 -11.23 -41.48 -21.02
CA GLY A 259 -9.87 -41.95 -21.24
C GLY A 259 -9.09 -41.82 -19.92
N GLU A 260 -8.63 -42.96 -19.42
CA GLU A 260 -7.97 -43.24 -18.15
C GLU A 260 -6.93 -42.22 -17.65
N GLU A 261 -7.14 -41.63 -16.47
CA GLU A 261 -6.30 -41.73 -15.25
C GLU A 261 -6.97 -40.92 -14.11
N GLU A 262 -6.86 -41.41 -12.87
CA GLU A 262 -7.64 -40.99 -11.70
C GLU A 262 -7.37 -39.54 -11.24
N GLU A 263 -8.36 -38.65 -11.37
CA GLU A 263 -8.47 -37.41 -10.60
C GLU A 263 -9.95 -37.13 -10.24
N GLU A 264 -10.20 -36.63 -9.03
CA GLU A 264 -11.53 -36.40 -8.46
C GLU A 264 -12.45 -35.57 -9.40
N ASP A 265 -13.63 -36.10 -9.70
CA ASP A 265 -14.67 -35.45 -10.52
C ASP A 265 -15.18 -34.15 -9.86
N ILE A 266 -14.61 -33.00 -10.25
CA ILE A 266 -15.18 -31.69 -9.92
C ILE A 266 -16.34 -31.41 -10.87
N LYS A 267 -17.58 -31.54 -10.39
CA LYS A 267 -18.76 -31.00 -11.09
C LYS A 267 -18.68 -29.48 -11.12
N VAL A 268 -18.37 -28.92 -12.29
CA VAL A 268 -18.44 -27.48 -12.52
C VAL A 268 -19.77 -27.16 -13.21
N ASP A 269 -20.64 -26.44 -12.51
CA ASP A 269 -21.87 -25.91 -13.10
C ASP A 269 -21.52 -24.68 -13.94
N TYR A 270 -21.92 -24.71 -15.21
CA TYR A 270 -21.75 -23.60 -16.16
C TYR A 270 -23.11 -22.99 -16.48
N HIS A 271 -23.12 -21.66 -16.63
CA HIS A 271 -24.26 -20.93 -17.18
C HIS A 271 -23.82 -20.24 -18.47
N VAL A 272 -24.70 -20.23 -19.47
CA VAL A 272 -24.46 -19.56 -20.75
C VAL A 272 -24.96 -18.13 -20.64
N ILE A 273 -24.06 -17.18 -20.78
CA ILE A 273 -24.41 -15.76 -20.93
C ILE A 273 -24.20 -15.32 -22.38
N GLN A 274 -24.96 -14.31 -22.81
CA GLN A 274 -24.81 -13.71 -24.14
C GLN A 274 -24.02 -12.42 -24.02
N ILE A 275 -22.85 -12.37 -24.66
CA ILE A 275 -22.07 -11.14 -24.82
C ILE A 275 -22.03 -10.85 -26.31
N ASN A 276 -22.57 -9.70 -26.73
CA ASN A 276 -22.62 -9.27 -28.14
C ASN A 276 -23.21 -10.33 -29.10
N ASN A 277 -24.34 -10.94 -28.73
CA ASN A 277 -25.02 -12.02 -29.48
C ASN A 277 -24.17 -13.29 -29.70
N LYS A 278 -23.13 -13.51 -28.90
CA LYS A 278 -22.38 -14.77 -28.88
C LYS A 278 -22.53 -15.46 -27.52
N PRO A 279 -22.86 -16.77 -27.50
CA PRO A 279 -22.93 -17.52 -26.26
C PRO A 279 -21.52 -17.69 -25.68
N VAL A 280 -21.34 -17.30 -24.42
CA VAL A 280 -20.12 -17.47 -23.63
C VAL A 280 -20.45 -18.28 -22.39
N LEU A 281 -19.67 -19.34 -22.14
CA LEU A 281 -19.81 -20.20 -20.97
C LEU A 281 -19.04 -19.61 -19.79
N VAL A 282 -19.70 -19.49 -18.64
CA VAL A 282 -19.09 -18.99 -17.40
C VAL A 282 -19.31 -20.01 -16.29
N SER A 283 -18.25 -20.37 -15.58
CA SER A 283 -18.30 -21.28 -14.41
C SER A 283 -18.59 -20.52 -13.13
N ASN A 284 -19.37 -21.10 -12.23
CA ASN A 284 -19.73 -20.50 -10.93
C ASN A 284 -18.60 -20.44 -9.88
N SER A 285 -17.37 -20.86 -10.20
CA SER A 285 -16.21 -20.64 -9.34
C SER A 285 -15.46 -19.39 -9.80
N ASP A 286 -15.37 -18.37 -8.94
CA ASP A 286 -14.65 -17.10 -9.14
C ASP A 286 -13.12 -17.29 -9.32
N LYS A 287 -12.72 -17.90 -10.43
CA LYS A 287 -11.34 -17.91 -10.92
C LYS A 287 -11.36 -17.51 -12.39
N VAL A 288 -10.91 -16.29 -12.66
CA VAL A 288 -10.47 -15.88 -13.99
C VAL A 288 -9.21 -16.69 -14.31
N LEU A 289 -9.36 -17.77 -15.07
CA LEU A 289 -8.22 -18.43 -15.71
C LEU A 289 -7.71 -17.51 -16.82
N GLY A 290 -6.66 -16.75 -16.50
CA GLY A 290 -5.83 -16.09 -17.49
C GLY A 290 -5.24 -17.13 -18.45
N ARG A 291 -5.36 -16.88 -19.75
CA ARG A 291 -4.76 -17.72 -20.77
C ARG A 291 -3.61 -16.98 -21.44
N GLU A 292 -2.40 -17.50 -21.25
CA GLU A 292 -1.35 -17.32 -22.26
C GLU A 292 -1.83 -17.97 -23.57
N THR A 293 -1.85 -17.21 -24.65
CA THR A 293 -1.80 -17.80 -25.99
C THR A 293 -0.57 -17.23 -26.69
N LYS A 294 0.40 -18.12 -26.91
CA LYS A 294 1.36 -17.97 -28.00
C LYS A 294 0.59 -18.08 -29.32
N ASP A 295 0.96 -17.19 -30.21
CA ASP A 295 0.70 -17.20 -31.66
C ASP A 295 -0.77 -16.98 -32.06
N ASP A 296 -1.18 -15.72 -32.21
CA ASP A 296 -1.04 -15.06 -33.52
C ASP A 296 -1.36 -13.55 -33.46
N ASN A 297 -0.66 -12.82 -34.31
CA ASN A 297 -0.59 -11.35 -34.37
C ASN A 297 -1.94 -10.62 -34.44
N SER A 298 -2.27 -9.86 -33.39
CA SER A 298 -2.68 -8.44 -33.51
C SER A 298 -2.96 -7.84 -32.14
N LEU A 299 -2.00 -7.06 -31.63
CA LEU A 299 -2.27 -6.00 -30.66
C LEU A 299 -3.04 -4.87 -31.37
N ILE A 300 -4.07 -4.31 -30.72
CA ILE A 300 -4.21 -2.87 -30.43
C ILE A 300 -5.57 -2.59 -29.74
N LEU A 301 -5.40 -2.00 -28.54
CA LEU A 301 -6.29 -1.28 -27.61
C LEU A 301 -7.50 -2.00 -27.01
#